data_AF-A0A356AQP2-F1
#
_entry.id   AF-A0A356AQP2-F1
#
_cell.length_a   1.000
_cell.length_b   1.000
_cell.length_c   1.000
_cell.angle_alpha   90.00
_cell.angle_beta   90.00
_cell.angle_gamma   90.00
#
_symmetry.space_group_name_H-M   'P 1'
#
loop_
_entity.id
_entity.type
_entity.pdbx_description
1 polymer ?
#
loop_
_entity_poly.entity_id
_entity_poly.type
_entity_poly.pdbx_seq_one_letter_code
_entity_poly.pdbx_strand_id
1 'polypeptide(L)' 'MTKYEILKSYFGHEEFRPGQEQVIDSILQGRDVLCVMPTGAGKSVCYQVPALMQSGITLVVSPLISLMKD' A
#
# COMPACT_ATOMS: atom_id res chain seq x y z
N MET A 1 0.82 2.28 15.46
CA MET A 1 1.28 3.29 14.50
C MET A 1 0.13 3.60 13.55
N THR A 2 -0.19 4.86 13.32
CA THR A 2 -1.22 5.25 12.34
C THR A 2 -0.71 5.04 10.91
N LYS A 3 -1.62 5.02 9.92
CA LYS A 3 -1.25 4.91 8.50
C LYS A 3 -0.32 6.05 8.04
N TYR A 4 -0.48 7.27 8.58
CA TYR A 4 0.37 8.42 8.28
C TYR A 4 1.75 8.34 8.95
N GLU A 5 1.81 7.84 10.19
CA GLU A 5 3.09 7.57 10.85
C GLU A 5 3.90 6.52 10.08
N ILE A 6 3.27 5.45 9.60
CA ILE A 6 3.94 4.44 8.75
C ILE A 6 4.42 5.07 7.44
N LEU A 7 3.55 5.84 6.78
CA LEU A 7 3.88 6.54 5.54
C LEU A 7 5.13 7.41 5.72
N LYS A 8 5.18 8.18 6.81
CA LYS A 8 6.31 9.04 7.12
C LYS A 8 7.57 8.26 7.48
N SER A 9 7.47 7.30 8.39
CA SER A 9 8.62 6.56 8.93
C SER A 9 9.28 5.62 7.92
N TYR A 10 8.50 4.99 7.04
CA TYR A 10 9.01 3.97 6.12
C TYR A 10 9.14 4.46 4.68
N PHE A 11 8.34 5.45 4.26
CA PHE A 11 8.30 5.93 2.88
C PHE A 11 8.70 7.41 2.72
N GLY A 12 8.88 8.14 3.83
CA GLY A 12 9.32 9.55 3.80
C GLY A 12 8.30 10.52 3.19
N HIS A 13 7.01 10.15 3.18
CA HIS A 13 5.94 11.02 2.68
C HIS A 13 5.06 11.52 3.83
N GLU A 14 4.67 12.79 3.79
CA GLU A 14 3.79 13.39 4.81
C GLU A 14 2.30 13.09 4.52
N GLU A 15 1.95 12.92 3.24
CA GLU A 15 0.56 12.77 2.79
C GLU A 15 0.44 11.70 1.71
N PHE A 16 -0.73 11.04 1.67
CA PHE A 16 -1.08 10.12 0.61
C PHE A 16 -1.38 10.87 -0.69
N ARG A 17 -0.99 10.28 -1.82
CA ARG A 17 -1.43 10.73 -3.14
C ARG A 17 -2.92 10.44 -3.34
N PRO A 18 -3.59 11.15 -4.27
CA PRO A 18 -5.00 10.95 -4.54
C PRO A 18 -5.37 9.47 -4.73
N GLY A 19 -6.39 9.02 -4.01
CA GLY A 19 -6.94 7.66 -4.06
C GLY A 19 -6.20 6.62 -3.22
N GLN A 20 -4.93 6.82 -2.81
CA GLN A 20 -4.20 5.82 -2.03
C GLN A 20 -4.87 5.56 -0.67
N GLU A 21 -5.27 6.62 0.02
CA GLU A 21 -5.88 6.53 1.34
C GLU A 21 -7.19 5.71 1.32
N GLN A 22 -8.02 5.91 0.28
CA GLN A 22 -9.30 5.22 0.11
C GLN A 22 -9.12 3.71 -0.12
N VAL A 23 -8.07 3.33 -0.86
CA VAL A 23 -7.69 1.93 -1.08
C VAL A 23 -7.20 1.30 0.23
N ILE A 24 -6.30 2.00 0.94
CA ILE A 24 -5.75 1.56 2.22
C ILE A 24 -6.88 1.34 3.24
N ASP A 25 -7.78 2.31 3.40
CA ASP A 25 -8.89 2.20 4.35
C ASP A 25 -9.83 1.04 4.03
N SER A 26 -10.06 0.77 2.75
CA SER A 26 -10.88 -0.38 2.34
C SER A 26 -10.22 -1.71 2.67
N ILE A 27 -8.89 -1.83 2.48
CA ILE A 27 -8.12 -3.03 2.87
C ILE A 27 -8.11 -3.20 4.40
N LEU A 28 -7.90 -2.10 5.15
CA LEU A 28 -7.92 -2.14 6.62
C LEU A 28 -9.29 -2.52 7.19
N GLN A 29 -10.37 -2.25 6.46
CA GLN A 29 -11.74 -2.69 6.77
C GLN A 29 -12.03 -4.12 6.32
N GLY A 30 -11.05 -4.85 5.76
CA GLY A 30 -11.21 -6.23 5.31
C GLY A 30 -12.05 -6.38 4.04
N ARG A 31 -12.13 -5.34 3.20
CA ARG A 31 -12.87 -5.38 1.93
C ARG A 31 -11.94 -5.65 0.75
N ASP A 32 -12.46 -6.38 -0.23
CA ASP A 32 -11.80 -6.52 -1.54
C ASP A 32 -11.80 -5.20 -2.30
N VAL A 33 -10.71 -4.91 -3.02
CA VAL A 33 -10.53 -3.64 -3.74
C VAL A 33 -9.91 -3.89 -5.11
N LEU A 34 -10.54 -3.35 -6.16
CA LEU A 34 -9.93 -3.17 -7.47
C LEU A 34 -9.32 -1.77 -7.57
N CYS A 35 -7.99 -1.70 -7.58
CA CYS A 35 -7.26 -0.43 -7.63
C CYS A 35 -6.75 -0.15 -9.06
N VAL A 36 -7.33 0.84 -9.73
CA VAL A 36 -6.90 1.30 -11.06
C VAL A 36 -6.18 2.63 -10.92
N MET A 37 -4.85 2.61 -11.05
CA MET A 37 -4.02 3.81 -10.96
C MET A 37 -2.91 3.79 -12.03
N PRO A 38 -2.48 4.95 -12.55
CA PRO A 38 -1.42 5.01 -13.55
C PRO A 38 -0.08 4.47 -13.01
N THR A 39 0.85 4.17 -13.92
CA THR A 39 2.23 3.83 -13.55
C THR A 39 2.88 5.01 -12.81
N GLY A 40 3.69 4.71 -11.78
CA GLY A 40 4.32 5.74 -10.95
C GLY A 40 3.40 6.38 -9.90
N ALA A 41 2.10 6.06 -9.87
CA ALA A 41 1.15 6.61 -8.90
C ALA A 41 1.36 6.13 -7.45
N GLY A 42 2.27 5.18 -7.22
CA GLY A 42 2.55 4.63 -5.89
C GLY A 42 1.55 3.55 -5.45
N LYS A 43 1.13 2.66 -6.37
CA LYS A 43 0.24 1.54 -6.06
C LYS A 43 0.77 0.63 -4.94
N SER A 44 2.09 0.47 -4.86
CA SER A 44 2.73 -0.42 -3.88
C SER A 44 2.46 -0.04 -2.44
N VAL A 45 2.46 1.27 -2.15
CA VAL A 45 2.14 1.83 -0.82
C VAL A 45 0.75 1.37 -0.35
N CYS A 46 -0.20 1.21 -1.27
CA CYS A 46 -1.57 0.83 -0.93
C CYS A 46 -1.70 -0.55 -0.29
N TYR A 47 -0.81 -1.49 -0.57
CA TYR A 47 -0.77 -2.80 0.12
C TYR A 47 0.34 -2.90 1.17
N GLN A 48 1.44 -2.14 1.02
CA GLN A 48 2.54 -2.17 1.99
C GLN A 48 2.20 -1.48 3.31
N VAL A 49 1.43 -0.39 3.29
CA VAL A 49 1.00 0.28 4.53
C VAL A 49 0.08 -0.62 5.35
N PRO A 50 -0.99 -1.22 4.80
CA PRO A 50 -1.79 -2.22 5.53
C PRO A 50 -0.97 -3.40 6.05
N ALA A 51 0.00 -3.89 5.27
CA ALA A 51 0.87 -5.00 5.66
C ALA A 51 1.69 -4.70 6.93
N LEU A 52 2.08 -3.43 7.14
CA LEU A 52 2.80 -2.98 8.34
C LEU A 52 1.86 -2.70 9.52
N MET A 53 0.56 -2.49 9.28
CA MET A 53 -0.43 -2.19 10.32
C MET A 53 -1.06 -3.45 10.92
N GLN A 54 -1.23 -4.49 10.13
CA GLN A 54 -1.91 -5.71 10.53
C GLN A 54 -0.92 -6.75 11.07
N SER A 55 -1.39 -7.62 11.97
CA SER A 55 -0.61 -8.79 12.36
C SER A 55 -0.60 -9.82 11.23
N GLY A 56 0.50 -10.58 11.11
CA GLY A 56 0.65 -11.63 10.10
C GLY A 56 1.51 -11.19 8.92
N ILE A 57 1.28 -11.82 7.76
CA ILE A 57 2.09 -11.66 6.55
C ILE A 57 1.17 -11.32 5.38
N THR A 58 1.52 -10.29 4.61
CA THR A 58 0.87 -9.98 3.33
C THR A 58 1.57 -10.75 2.21
N LEU A 59 0.80 -11.53 1.43
CA LEU A 59 1.28 -12.21 0.24
C LEU A 59 1.10 -11.33 -1.00
N VAL A 60 2.19 -10.95 -1.65
CA VAL A 60 2.17 -10.19 -2.90
C VAL A 60 2.52 -11.12 -4.05
N VAL A 61 1.64 -11.20 -5.05
CA VAL A 61 1.84 -12.00 -6.27
C VAL A 61 2.14 -11.05 -7.43
N SER A 62 3.32 -11.18 -8.03
CA SER A 62 3.75 -10.41 -9.20
C SER A 62 4.14 -11.37 -10.33
N PRO A 63 3.75 -11.11 -11.59
CA PRO A 63 4.06 -12.01 -12.70
C PRO A 63 5.53 -11.98 -13.13
N LEU A 64 6.28 -10.93 -12.77
CA LEU A 64 7.65 -10.71 -13.24
C LEU A 64 8.60 -10.60 -12.05
N ILE A 65 9.65 -11.43 -12.05
CA ILE A 65 10.72 -11.41 -11.03
C ILE A 65 11.43 -10.04 -11.01
N SER A 66 11.58 -9.38 -12.16
CA SER A 66 12.20 -8.06 -12.24
C SER A 66 11.49 -7.05 -11.34
N LEU A 67 10.16 -7.03 -11.36
CA LEU A 67 9.34 -6.14 -10.52
C LEU A 67 9.40 -6.48 -9.03
N MET A 68 9.87 -7.67 -8.66
CA MET A 68 10.01 -8.07 -7.25
C MET A 68 11.38 -7.68 -6.67
N LYS A 69 12.37 -7.45 -7.53
CA LYS A 69 13.73 -7.07 -7.13
C LYS A 69 13.94 -5.56 -7.07
N ASP A 70 13.05 -4.81 -7.70
CA ASP A 70 12.97 -3.35 -7.65
C ASP A 70 12.51 -2.88 -6.25
#